data_AF-A0A410S1Q5-F1
#
_entry.id   AF-A0A410S1Q5-F1
#
_cell.length_a   1.000
_cell.length_b   1.000
_cell.length_c   1.000
_cell.angle_alpha   90.00
_cell.angle_beta   90.00
_cell.angle_gamma   90.00
#
_symmetry.space_group_name_H-M   'P 1'
#
loop_
_entity.id
_entity.type
_entity.pdbx_description
1 polymer ?
#
loop_
_entity_poly.entity_id
_entity_poly.type
_entity_poly.pdbx_seq_one_letter_code
_entity_poly.pdbx_strand_id
1 'polypeptide(L)'
;MGVVYLLSYIFGGVAVTLGLYRLLGDLRDGSPLGGTLLIVAFGAGLVSLGGLLHVLVERRRNPGGAPRELPRMGRRMFALVGAMWALPIVAAWIQFELFIEPTYMAPDVTVLGGIGLTFGVCSRVMAKWPMRWATATMAVALIGLPLGLLGVALPIRHFTHHLTDVAMVLHDDNSPETRTVTFNGDAPSAPAVPVGVGDEMTELLSAYANAREIDVAAEIAAGRMRQLEDGRYVTVNPDGTEAPIGTAAQLEQAFDDALAADDRKAAEEQAARRAEWEQEMRERKRGGRLFSRGE
;
A
#
# COMPACT_ATOMS: atom_id res chain seq x y z
N MET A 1 27.81 -5.99 -23.59
CA MET A 1 28.29 -4.76 -22.91
C MET A 1 27.26 -3.64 -22.95
N GLY A 2 26.75 -3.23 -24.12
CA GLY A 2 25.72 -2.17 -24.26
C GLY A 2 24.48 -2.32 -23.36
N VAL A 3 23.95 -3.54 -23.31
CA VAL A 3 22.72 -3.87 -22.58
C VAL A 3 22.92 -3.80 -21.06
N VAL A 4 24.11 -4.16 -20.55
CA VAL A 4 24.34 -4.30 -19.10
C VAL A 4 24.24 -2.95 -18.39
N TYR A 5 24.95 -1.92 -18.86
CA TYR A 5 24.85 -0.59 -18.24
C TYR A 5 23.48 0.06 -18.48
N LEU A 6 22.80 -0.22 -19.61
CA LEU A 6 21.43 0.24 -19.85
C LEU A 6 20.47 -0.33 -18.79
N LEU A 7 20.55 -1.63 -18.53
CA LEU A 7 19.77 -2.27 -17.48
C LEU A 7 20.12 -1.69 -16.10
N SER A 8 21.41 -1.46 -15.81
CA SER A 8 21.82 -0.80 -14.56
C SER A 8 21.20 0.59 -14.40
N TYR A 9 21.08 1.39 -15.47
CA TYR A 9 20.41 2.68 -15.42
C TYR A 9 18.90 2.55 -15.17
N ILE A 10 18.23 1.61 -15.84
CA ILE A 10 16.78 1.41 -15.71
C ILE A 10 16.46 0.89 -14.29
N PHE A 11 17.06 -0.23 -13.89
CA PHE A 11 16.82 -0.82 -12.57
C PHE A 11 17.27 0.11 -11.45
N GLY A 12 18.42 0.77 -11.61
CA GLY A 12 18.92 1.74 -10.64
C GLY A 12 17.99 2.95 -10.51
N GLY A 13 17.54 3.53 -11.62
CA GLY A 13 16.60 4.65 -11.61
C GLY A 13 15.24 4.29 -11.02
N VAL A 14 14.70 3.11 -11.33
CA VAL A 14 13.46 2.59 -10.72
C VAL A 14 13.63 2.37 -9.22
N ALA A 15 14.74 1.76 -8.79
CA ALA A 15 15.03 1.55 -7.37
C ALA A 15 15.17 2.89 -6.61
N VAL A 16 15.84 3.89 -7.19
CA VAL A 16 15.91 5.24 -6.61
C VAL A 16 14.52 5.85 -6.51
N THR A 17 13.68 5.71 -7.54
CA THR A 17 12.31 6.22 -7.53
C THR A 17 11.47 5.58 -6.44
N LEU A 18 11.48 4.25 -6.34
CA LEU A 18 10.75 3.50 -5.32
C LEU A 18 11.25 3.85 -3.92
N GLY A 19 12.58 3.95 -3.76
CA GLY A 19 13.21 4.37 -2.51
C GLY A 19 12.78 5.78 -2.11
N LEU A 20 12.77 6.75 -3.05
CA LEU A 20 12.32 8.12 -2.78
C LEU A 20 10.82 8.19 -2.47
N TYR A 21 9.99 7.44 -3.21
CA TYR A 21 8.56 7.35 -2.94
C TYR A 21 8.29 6.84 -1.52
N ARG A 22 8.98 5.75 -1.13
CA ARG A 22 8.90 5.20 0.23
C ARG A 22 9.47 6.17 1.26
N LEU A 23 10.55 6.89 0.94
CA LEU A 23 11.20 7.82 1.86
C LEU A 23 10.26 8.96 2.22
N LEU A 24 9.55 9.50 1.23
CA LEU A 24 8.53 10.52 1.44
C LEU A 24 7.35 9.99 2.29
N GLY A 25 6.99 8.72 2.11
CA GLY A 25 6.02 8.03 2.97
C GLY A 25 6.51 7.92 4.42
N ASP A 26 7.68 7.32 4.63
CA ASP A 26 8.24 7.11 5.96
C ASP A 26 8.49 8.42 6.71
N LEU A 27 8.93 9.49 6.00
CA LEU A 27 9.07 10.83 6.57
C LEU A 27 7.74 11.43 7.02
N ARG A 28 6.67 11.21 6.24
CA ARG A 28 5.31 11.64 6.61
C ARG A 28 4.79 10.88 7.83
N ASP A 29 5.06 9.58 7.87
CA ASP A 29 4.52 8.66 8.88
C ASP A 29 5.43 8.55 10.12
N GLY A 30 6.52 9.34 10.20
CA GLY A 30 7.48 9.32 11.31
C GLY A 30 8.22 7.99 11.48
N SER A 31 8.27 7.17 10.43
CA SER A 31 8.80 5.80 10.46
C SER A 31 10.33 5.76 10.33
N PRO A 32 10.98 4.68 10.79
CA PRO A 32 12.43 4.53 10.67
C PRO A 32 12.90 4.54 9.21
N LEU A 33 13.80 5.47 8.87
CA LEU A 33 14.25 5.69 7.48
C LEU A 33 15.32 4.69 6.98
N GLY A 34 15.87 3.86 7.88
CA GLY A 34 17.08 3.06 7.60
C GLY A 34 16.91 2.09 6.42
N GLY A 35 15.81 1.35 6.37
CA GLY A 35 15.52 0.42 5.28
C GLY A 35 15.34 1.12 3.93
N THR A 36 14.78 2.32 3.96
CA THR A 36 14.44 3.08 2.75
C THR A 36 15.63 3.82 2.16
N LEU A 37 16.51 4.37 3.01
CA LEU A 37 17.79 4.93 2.59
C LEU A 37 18.67 3.87 1.92
N LEU A 38 18.61 2.62 2.38
CA LEU A 38 19.36 1.51 1.76
C LEU A 38 18.89 1.25 0.32
N ILE A 39 17.57 1.31 0.05
CA ILE A 39 17.02 1.15 -1.31
C ILE A 39 17.49 2.28 -2.23
N VAL A 40 17.44 3.53 -1.75
CA VAL A 40 17.94 4.69 -2.51
C VAL A 40 19.44 4.55 -2.78
N ALA A 41 20.23 4.19 -1.77
CA ALA A 41 21.67 4.00 -1.90
C ALA A 41 22.02 2.86 -2.86
N PHE A 42 21.29 1.75 -2.81
CA PHE A 42 21.43 0.63 -3.74
C PHE A 42 21.13 1.05 -5.19
N GLY A 43 20.02 1.73 -5.42
CA GLY A 43 19.65 2.24 -6.74
C GLY A 43 20.68 3.24 -7.29
N ALA A 44 21.15 4.17 -6.44
CA ALA A 44 22.18 5.12 -6.79
C ALA A 44 23.53 4.43 -7.08
N GLY A 45 23.84 3.37 -6.35
CA GLY A 45 25.00 2.49 -6.58
C GLY A 45 24.94 1.80 -7.94
N LEU A 46 23.78 1.26 -8.32
CA LEU A 46 23.57 0.65 -9.65
C LEU A 46 23.73 1.66 -10.79
N VAL A 47 23.17 2.86 -10.65
CA VAL A 47 23.33 3.92 -11.66
C VAL A 47 24.80 4.36 -11.75
N SER A 48 25.48 4.50 -10.61
CA SER A 48 26.91 4.82 -10.55
C SER A 48 27.78 3.77 -11.23
N LEU A 49 27.50 2.49 -10.98
CA LEU A 49 28.17 1.37 -11.63
C LEU A 49 27.91 1.37 -13.14
N GLY A 50 26.66 1.60 -13.56
CA GLY A 50 26.29 1.76 -14.98
C GLY A 50 27.06 2.90 -15.64
N GLY A 51 27.17 4.04 -14.95
CA GLY A 51 27.98 5.19 -15.37
C GLY A 51 29.47 4.87 -15.53
N LEU A 52 30.06 4.18 -14.56
CA LEU A 52 31.45 3.76 -14.63
C LEU A 52 31.68 2.83 -15.83
N LEU A 53 30.82 1.83 -16.01
CA LEU A 53 30.89 0.91 -17.16
C LEU A 53 30.72 1.64 -18.48
N HIS A 54 29.80 2.59 -18.57
CA HIS A 54 29.58 3.42 -19.75
C HIS A 54 30.86 4.19 -20.13
N VAL A 55 31.48 4.86 -19.14
CA VAL A 55 32.75 5.59 -19.33
C VAL A 55 33.88 4.65 -19.76
N LEU A 56 34.02 3.48 -19.13
CA LEU A 56 35.05 2.50 -19.47
C LEU A 56 34.89 1.98 -20.90
N VAL A 57 33.66 1.66 -21.31
CA VAL A 57 33.35 1.19 -22.67
C VAL A 57 33.63 2.29 -23.69
N GLU A 58 33.25 3.54 -23.39
CA GLU A 58 33.45 4.67 -24.30
C GLU A 58 34.94 5.00 -24.47
N ARG A 59 35.72 5.03 -23.37
CA ARG A 59 37.18 5.18 -23.42
C ARG A 59 37.86 4.05 -24.16
N ARG A 60 37.42 2.80 -23.98
CA ARG A 60 37.99 1.65 -24.70
C ARG A 60 37.74 1.73 -26.21
N ARG A 61 36.56 2.23 -26.61
CA ARG A 61 36.19 2.38 -28.02
C ARG A 61 36.86 3.59 -28.68
N ASN A 62 37.16 4.64 -27.93
CA ASN A 62 37.75 5.86 -28.48
C ASN A 62 38.75 6.53 -27.51
N PRO A 63 39.95 5.95 -27.32
CA PRO A 63 40.89 6.34 -26.25
C PRO A 63 41.52 7.74 -26.42
N GLY A 64 41.38 8.39 -27.58
CA GLY A 64 41.89 9.74 -27.84
C GLY A 64 40.91 10.66 -28.58
N GLY A 65 39.67 10.22 -28.78
CA GLY A 65 38.69 11.02 -29.52
C GLY A 65 38.12 12.16 -28.68
N ALA A 66 37.83 13.28 -29.35
CA ALA A 66 37.11 14.39 -28.72
C ALA A 66 35.76 13.90 -28.16
N PRO A 67 35.34 14.37 -26.97
CA PRO A 67 34.06 13.99 -26.39
C PRO A 67 32.94 14.37 -27.37
N ARG A 68 32.04 13.43 -27.69
CA ARG A 68 30.87 13.74 -28.52
C ARG A 68 30.07 14.87 -27.90
N GLU A 69 29.68 15.86 -28.70
CA GLU A 69 28.86 16.96 -28.21
C GLU A 69 27.46 16.46 -27.83
N LEU A 70 26.92 17.01 -26.75
CA LEU A 70 25.51 16.84 -26.43
C LEU A 70 24.70 17.82 -27.29
N PRO A 71 23.57 17.39 -27.88
CA PRO A 71 22.68 18.32 -28.55
C PRO A 71 22.17 19.34 -27.53
N ARG A 72 22.38 20.64 -27.83
CA ARG A 72 21.92 21.72 -26.96
C ARG A 72 20.43 21.93 -27.17
N MET A 73 19.64 21.70 -26.13
CA MET A 73 18.21 21.96 -26.20
C MET A 73 17.97 23.48 -26.31
N GLY A 74 17.21 23.89 -27.33
CA GLY A 74 16.78 25.29 -27.50
C GLY A 74 15.86 25.76 -26.38
N ARG A 75 15.70 27.09 -26.21
CA ARG A 75 14.83 27.66 -25.16
C ARG A 75 13.38 27.21 -25.31
N ARG A 76 12.85 27.19 -26.54
CA ARG A 76 11.47 26.75 -26.85
C ARG A 76 11.24 25.29 -26.47
N MET A 77 12.17 24.42 -26.84
CA MET A 77 12.07 22.99 -26.52
C MET A 77 12.20 22.76 -25.00
N PHE A 78 13.06 23.51 -24.31
CA PHE A 78 13.15 23.43 -22.84
C PHE A 78 11.86 23.86 -22.15
N ALA A 79 11.21 24.94 -22.63
CA ALA A 79 9.91 25.36 -22.14
C ALA A 79 8.83 24.30 -22.42
N LEU A 80 8.86 23.66 -23.59
CA LEU A 80 7.92 22.61 -23.97
C LEU A 80 8.03 21.38 -23.07
N VAL A 81 9.24 20.86 -22.81
CA VAL A 81 9.41 19.72 -21.87
C VAL A 81 9.04 20.09 -20.43
N GLY A 82 9.27 21.36 -20.04
CA GLY A 82 8.80 21.89 -18.76
C GLY A 82 7.28 21.91 -18.65
N ALA A 83 6.61 22.36 -19.72
CA ALA A 83 5.16 22.35 -19.81
C ALA A 83 4.60 20.91 -19.83
N MET A 84 5.24 19.98 -20.55
CA MET A 84 4.85 18.56 -20.54
C MET A 84 4.92 17.94 -19.14
N TRP A 85 5.90 18.34 -18.31
CA TRP A 85 5.98 17.87 -16.93
C TRP A 85 4.94 18.53 -16.01
N ALA A 86 4.84 19.86 -16.04
CA ALA A 86 4.05 20.62 -15.06
C ALA A 86 2.56 20.71 -15.40
N LEU A 87 2.18 20.90 -16.67
CA LEU A 87 0.78 21.14 -17.04
C LEU A 87 -0.15 19.99 -16.68
N PRO A 88 0.16 18.70 -16.92
CA PRO A 88 -0.73 17.62 -16.53
C PRO A 88 -0.95 17.55 -15.01
N ILE A 89 0.11 17.85 -14.22
CA ILE A 89 0.03 17.88 -12.76
C ILE A 89 -0.88 19.02 -12.30
N VAL A 90 -0.66 20.23 -12.81
CA VAL A 90 -1.46 21.42 -12.46
C VAL A 90 -2.90 21.26 -12.90
N ALA A 91 -3.14 20.75 -14.12
CA ALA A 91 -4.48 20.51 -14.64
C ALA A 91 -5.24 19.48 -13.79
N ALA A 92 -4.60 18.36 -13.46
CA ALA A 92 -5.19 17.35 -12.59
C ALA A 92 -5.47 17.90 -11.18
N TRP A 93 -4.61 18.76 -10.65
CA TRP A 93 -4.84 19.44 -9.37
C TRP A 93 -6.04 20.39 -9.42
N ILE A 94 -6.14 21.21 -10.47
CA ILE A 94 -7.30 22.09 -10.68
C ILE A 94 -8.59 21.26 -10.78
N GLN A 95 -8.57 20.14 -11.51
CA GLN A 95 -9.73 19.24 -11.61
C GLN A 95 -10.14 18.67 -10.26
N PHE A 96 -9.16 18.19 -9.50
CA PHE A 96 -9.36 17.69 -8.15
C PHE A 96 -9.98 18.75 -7.22
N GLU A 97 -9.47 19.98 -7.23
CA GLU A 97 -10.03 21.10 -6.45
C GLU A 97 -11.44 21.50 -6.92
N LEU A 98 -11.75 21.32 -8.22
CA LEU A 98 -13.07 21.57 -8.80
C LEU A 98 -14.05 20.39 -8.66
N PHE A 99 -13.71 19.35 -7.87
CA PHE A 99 -14.56 18.16 -7.65
C PHE A 99 -14.79 17.31 -8.92
N ILE A 100 -13.95 17.48 -9.94
CA ILE A 100 -13.98 16.71 -11.19
C ILE A 100 -12.98 15.56 -11.09
N GLU A 101 -13.29 14.40 -11.66
CA GLU A 101 -12.33 13.30 -11.76
C GLU A 101 -11.06 13.77 -12.50
N PRO A 102 -9.85 13.53 -11.96
CA PRO A 102 -8.61 13.96 -12.60
C PRO A 102 -8.27 13.05 -13.79
N THR A 103 -9.00 13.19 -14.89
CA THR A 103 -8.83 12.38 -16.11
C THR A 103 -7.56 12.76 -16.89
N TYR A 104 -7.02 13.97 -16.68
CA TYR A 104 -6.00 14.55 -17.56
C TYR A 104 -4.57 14.43 -17.05
N MET A 105 -4.30 13.51 -16.12
CA MET A 105 -2.96 13.42 -15.54
C MET A 105 -1.88 12.95 -16.53
N ALA A 106 -2.26 12.52 -17.76
CA ALA A 106 -1.38 12.15 -18.88
C ALA A 106 0.01 11.62 -18.44
N PRO A 107 0.07 10.48 -17.71
CA PRO A 107 1.27 10.03 -17.00
C PRO A 107 2.52 9.95 -17.87
N ASP A 108 2.37 9.45 -19.09
CA ASP A 108 3.48 9.31 -20.03
C ASP A 108 4.10 10.66 -20.40
N VAL A 109 3.26 11.69 -20.57
CA VAL A 109 3.69 13.06 -20.90
C VAL A 109 4.48 13.66 -19.74
N THR A 110 4.00 13.46 -18.51
CA THR A 110 4.71 13.92 -17.30
C THR A 110 6.06 13.23 -17.13
N VAL A 111 6.13 11.91 -17.34
CA VAL A 111 7.39 11.15 -17.25
C VAL A 111 8.39 11.61 -18.31
N LEU A 112 7.95 11.73 -19.57
CA LEU A 112 8.80 12.23 -20.66
C LEU A 112 9.24 13.68 -20.41
N GLY A 113 8.37 14.52 -19.84
CA GLY A 113 8.70 15.88 -19.44
C GLY A 113 9.81 15.93 -18.39
N GLY A 114 9.75 15.11 -17.34
CA GLY A 114 10.76 15.04 -16.28
C GLY A 114 12.14 14.59 -16.79
N ILE A 115 12.15 13.57 -17.66
CA ILE A 115 13.36 13.10 -18.36
C ILE A 115 13.92 14.21 -19.25
N GLY A 116 13.06 14.83 -20.07
CA GLY A 116 13.44 15.88 -21.03
C GLY A 116 13.97 17.15 -20.35
N LEU A 117 13.36 17.57 -19.25
CA LEU A 117 13.82 18.69 -18.41
C LEU A 117 15.24 18.44 -17.89
N THR A 118 15.46 17.27 -17.29
CA THR A 118 16.76 16.90 -16.72
C THR A 118 17.83 16.86 -17.81
N PHE A 119 17.52 16.23 -18.95
CA PHE A 119 18.43 16.25 -20.11
C PHE A 119 18.70 17.68 -20.58
N GLY A 120 17.68 18.53 -20.65
CA GLY A 120 17.80 19.94 -21.02
C GLY A 120 18.75 20.72 -20.10
N VAL A 121 18.65 20.51 -18.78
CA VAL A 121 19.58 21.09 -17.79
C VAL A 121 21.00 20.55 -17.99
N CYS A 122 21.16 19.22 -18.10
CA CYS A 122 22.45 18.59 -18.34
C CYS A 122 23.13 19.09 -19.62
N SER A 123 22.37 19.26 -20.70
CA SER A 123 22.89 19.75 -22.00
C SER A 123 23.51 21.15 -21.91
N ARG A 124 23.13 21.96 -20.90
CA ARG A 124 23.66 23.30 -20.67
C ARG A 124 24.78 23.31 -19.63
N VAL A 125 24.58 22.63 -18.50
CA VAL A 125 25.52 22.66 -17.36
C VAL A 125 26.73 21.77 -17.61
N MET A 126 26.51 20.56 -18.16
CA MET A 126 27.55 19.56 -18.37
C MET A 126 28.20 19.68 -19.75
N ALA A 127 27.92 20.75 -20.51
CA ALA A 127 28.41 20.92 -21.87
C ALA A 127 29.94 20.87 -22.00
N LYS A 128 30.67 21.27 -20.94
CA LYS A 128 32.14 21.31 -20.91
C LYS A 128 32.78 20.07 -20.27
N TRP A 129 31.99 19.10 -19.83
CA TRP A 129 32.51 17.95 -19.09
C TRP A 129 33.12 16.90 -20.03
N PRO A 130 34.21 16.24 -19.64
CA PRO A 130 34.91 15.28 -20.49
C PRO A 130 34.07 14.03 -20.79
N MET A 131 33.12 13.67 -19.91
CA MET A 131 32.26 12.48 -20.02
C MET A 131 30.76 12.85 -20.06
N ARG A 132 30.44 13.92 -20.80
CA ARG A 132 29.11 14.55 -20.78
C ARG A 132 27.94 13.61 -21.07
N TRP A 133 28.09 12.63 -21.96
CA TRP A 133 27.02 11.65 -22.25
C TRP A 133 26.75 10.72 -21.08
N ALA A 134 27.79 10.09 -20.52
CA ALA A 134 27.64 9.22 -19.36
C ALA A 134 27.04 9.98 -18.16
N THR A 135 27.48 11.21 -17.90
CA THR A 135 26.95 12.02 -16.80
C THR A 135 25.53 12.50 -17.05
N ALA A 136 25.17 12.84 -18.29
CA ALA A 136 23.79 13.18 -18.64
C ALA A 136 22.85 11.97 -18.47
N THR A 137 23.27 10.76 -18.89
CA THR A 137 22.48 9.54 -18.71
C THR A 137 22.32 9.19 -17.22
N MET A 138 23.38 9.32 -16.42
CA MET A 138 23.30 9.14 -14.96
C MET A 138 22.31 10.13 -14.34
N ALA A 139 22.40 11.42 -14.70
CA ALA A 139 21.50 12.45 -14.17
C ALA A 139 20.05 12.19 -14.57
N VAL A 140 19.79 11.78 -15.82
CA VAL A 140 18.44 11.38 -16.27
C VAL A 140 17.92 10.20 -15.43
N ALA A 141 18.73 9.20 -15.14
CA ALA A 141 18.31 8.05 -14.34
C ALA A 141 18.12 8.40 -12.85
N LEU A 142 18.98 9.24 -12.27
CA LEU A 142 18.94 9.61 -10.83
C LEU A 142 17.94 10.70 -10.50
N ILE A 143 17.63 11.57 -11.45
CA ILE A 143 16.82 12.77 -11.21
C ILE A 143 15.62 12.78 -12.14
N GLY A 144 15.83 12.67 -13.46
CA GLY A 144 14.76 12.83 -14.44
C GLY A 144 13.66 11.77 -14.34
N LEU A 145 14.06 10.51 -14.16
CA LEU A 145 13.12 9.39 -14.02
C LEU A 145 12.35 9.46 -12.68
N PRO A 146 12.99 9.68 -11.51
CA PRO A 146 12.27 9.98 -10.28
C PRO A 146 11.36 11.21 -10.37
N LEU A 147 11.83 12.31 -10.97
CA LEU A 147 11.06 13.55 -11.13
C LEU A 147 9.78 13.32 -11.95
N GLY A 148 9.89 12.53 -13.03
CA GLY A 148 8.75 12.15 -13.86
C GLY A 148 7.77 11.24 -13.12
N LEU A 149 8.27 10.14 -12.55
CA LEU A 149 7.43 9.14 -11.90
C LEU A 149 6.80 9.63 -10.59
N LEU A 150 7.54 10.37 -9.76
CA LEU A 150 6.98 10.98 -8.54
C LEU A 150 6.01 12.12 -8.86
N GLY A 151 6.26 12.87 -9.95
CA GLY A 151 5.32 13.86 -10.46
C GLY A 151 3.95 13.27 -10.82
N VAL A 152 3.91 11.98 -11.17
CA VAL A 152 2.67 11.22 -11.37
C VAL A 152 2.17 10.59 -10.06
N ALA A 153 3.03 9.86 -9.36
CA ALA A 153 2.63 9.05 -8.22
C ALA A 153 2.12 9.87 -7.03
N LEU A 154 2.72 11.02 -6.74
CA LEU A 154 2.35 11.84 -5.58
C LEU A 154 0.96 12.47 -5.74
N PRO A 155 0.62 13.14 -6.85
CA PRO A 155 -0.74 13.64 -7.02
C PRO A 155 -1.77 12.52 -7.13
N ILE A 156 -1.51 11.40 -7.84
CA ILE A 156 -2.46 10.26 -7.85
C ILE A 156 -2.72 9.78 -6.43
N ARG A 157 -1.67 9.52 -5.64
CA ARG A 157 -1.85 9.06 -4.25
C ARG A 157 -2.64 10.06 -3.43
N HIS A 158 -2.36 11.36 -3.59
CA HIS A 158 -3.09 12.42 -2.89
C HIS A 158 -4.56 12.46 -3.33
N PHE A 159 -4.84 12.44 -4.63
CA PHE A 159 -6.20 12.42 -5.16
C PHE A 159 -6.95 11.18 -4.70
N THR A 160 -6.39 9.98 -4.85
CA THR A 160 -7.02 8.73 -4.37
C THR A 160 -7.26 8.75 -2.85
N HIS A 161 -6.39 9.40 -2.08
CA HIS A 161 -6.60 9.57 -0.63
C HIS A 161 -7.82 10.46 -0.29
N HIS A 162 -8.20 11.39 -1.18
CA HIS A 162 -9.26 12.38 -0.96
C HIS A 162 -10.48 12.27 -1.91
N LEU A 163 -10.43 11.39 -2.91
CA LEU A 163 -11.48 11.15 -3.91
C LEU A 163 -12.43 10.03 -3.47
N THR A 164 -13.01 10.14 -2.27
CA THR A 164 -14.18 9.33 -1.89
C THR A 164 -15.49 9.88 -2.46
N ASP A 165 -15.49 11.14 -2.92
CA ASP A 165 -16.65 11.81 -3.52
C ASP A 165 -16.20 12.43 -4.86
N VAL A 166 -16.57 11.79 -5.98
CA VAL A 166 -16.30 12.26 -7.36
C VAL A 166 -17.63 12.57 -8.02
N ALA A 167 -17.81 13.82 -8.46
CA ALA A 167 -18.91 14.15 -9.35
C ALA A 167 -18.52 13.70 -10.78
N MET A 168 -19.10 12.60 -11.26
CA MET A 168 -19.00 12.25 -12.68
C MET A 168 -19.98 13.14 -13.45
N VAL A 169 -19.45 13.91 -14.40
CA VAL A 169 -20.27 14.58 -15.40
C VAL A 169 -20.57 13.54 -16.48
N LEU A 170 -21.75 12.90 -16.38
CA LEU A 170 -22.24 12.03 -17.45
C LEU A 170 -22.71 12.93 -18.60
N HIS A 171 -22.03 12.84 -19.74
CA HIS A 171 -22.53 13.39 -20.99
C HIS A 171 -23.46 12.35 -21.60
N ASP A 172 -24.76 12.63 -21.59
CA ASP A 172 -25.75 11.84 -22.31
C ASP A 172 -25.83 12.38 -23.74
N ASP A 173 -25.38 11.61 -24.72
CA ASP A 173 -25.37 12.00 -26.14
C ASP A 173 -26.78 12.33 -26.68
N ASN A 174 -27.85 12.01 -25.94
CA ASN A 174 -29.24 12.28 -26.32
C ASN A 174 -29.92 13.43 -25.56
N SER A 175 -29.21 14.13 -24.66
CA SER A 175 -29.77 15.22 -23.85
C SER A 175 -28.80 16.42 -23.77
N PRO A 176 -29.23 17.65 -24.11
CA PRO A 176 -28.40 18.85 -23.94
C PRO A 176 -28.24 19.30 -22.48
N GLU A 177 -28.83 18.60 -21.50
CA GLU A 177 -28.66 18.91 -20.08
C GLU A 177 -27.45 18.20 -19.47
N THR A 178 -26.44 18.97 -19.06
CA THR A 178 -25.35 18.51 -18.20
C THR A 178 -25.92 18.14 -16.83
N ARG A 179 -26.18 16.85 -16.58
CA ARG A 179 -26.55 16.36 -15.26
C ARG A 179 -25.30 16.05 -14.45
N THR A 180 -25.02 16.88 -13.45
CA THR A 180 -23.99 16.60 -12.45
C THR A 180 -24.58 15.63 -11.43
N VAL A 181 -24.20 14.35 -11.49
CA VAL A 181 -24.57 13.37 -10.47
C VAL A 181 -23.38 13.21 -9.53
N THR A 182 -23.54 13.64 -8.29
CA THR A 182 -22.57 13.35 -7.23
C THR A 182 -22.74 11.91 -6.82
N PHE A 183 -21.89 11.03 -7.35
CA PHE A 183 -21.73 9.70 -6.76
C PHE A 183 -20.82 9.86 -5.53
N ASN A 184 -21.36 9.56 -4.35
CA ASN A 184 -20.51 9.14 -3.24
C ASN A 184 -19.88 7.84 -3.72
N GLY A 185 -18.57 7.84 -3.99
CA GLY A 185 -17.88 6.60 -4.33
C GLY A 185 -18.12 5.64 -3.17
N ASP A 186 -18.50 4.39 -3.47
CA ASP A 186 -18.66 3.36 -2.46
C ASP A 186 -17.39 3.37 -1.62
N ALA A 187 -17.53 3.79 -0.36
CA ALA A 187 -16.43 3.81 0.56
C ALA A 187 -15.84 2.39 0.58
N PRO A 188 -14.50 2.22 0.54
CA PRO A 188 -13.88 0.91 0.47
C PRO A 188 -14.50 0.03 1.55
N SER A 189 -15.07 -1.11 1.16
CA SER A 189 -15.84 -1.95 2.08
C SER A 189 -15.03 -2.19 3.35
N ALA A 190 -15.68 -2.03 4.51
CA ALA A 190 -15.04 -2.30 5.79
C ALA A 190 -14.34 -3.67 5.72
N PRO A 191 -13.09 -3.79 6.21
CA PRO A 191 -12.32 -5.02 6.08
C PRO A 191 -13.12 -6.19 6.63
N ALA A 192 -13.30 -7.22 5.81
CA ALA A 192 -14.02 -8.43 6.21
C ALA A 192 -13.23 -9.12 7.34
N VAL A 193 -13.91 -9.41 8.44
CA VAL A 193 -13.34 -10.23 9.50
C VAL A 193 -13.33 -11.68 9.01
N PRO A 194 -12.21 -12.41 9.13
CA PRO A 194 -12.23 -13.85 8.87
C PRO A 194 -13.24 -14.51 9.82
N VAL A 195 -14.21 -15.22 9.26
CA VAL A 195 -15.15 -16.05 10.04
C VAL A 195 -14.32 -17.20 10.60
N GLY A 196 -13.96 -17.10 11.88
CA GLY A 196 -13.11 -18.05 12.58
C GLY A 196 -13.76 -18.50 13.89
N VAL A 197 -13.39 -19.69 14.33
CA VAL A 197 -13.71 -20.21 15.67
C VAL A 197 -12.99 -19.32 16.69
N GLY A 198 -13.72 -18.72 17.63
CA GLY A 198 -13.17 -17.82 18.64
C GLY A 198 -12.51 -18.58 19.79
N ASP A 199 -12.04 -17.82 20.78
CA ASP A 199 -11.25 -18.35 21.91
C ASP A 199 -12.09 -19.34 22.74
N GLU A 200 -13.38 -19.06 22.94
CA GLU A 200 -14.26 -19.86 23.80
C GLU A 200 -14.54 -21.23 23.17
N MET A 201 -14.87 -21.25 21.87
CA MET A 201 -15.08 -22.51 21.15
C MET A 201 -13.76 -23.29 21.00
N THR A 202 -12.61 -22.62 20.90
CA THR A 202 -11.30 -23.27 20.85
C THR A 202 -10.96 -23.95 22.18
N GLU A 203 -11.27 -23.33 23.31
CA GLU A 203 -11.08 -23.91 24.64
C GLU A 203 -11.97 -25.15 24.84
N LEU A 204 -13.24 -25.07 24.43
CA LEU A 204 -14.17 -26.19 24.51
C LEU A 204 -13.76 -27.37 23.60
N LEU A 205 -13.34 -27.09 22.37
CA LEU A 205 -12.81 -28.11 21.44
C LEU A 205 -11.52 -28.74 21.94
N SER A 206 -10.65 -27.96 22.58
CA SER A 206 -9.44 -28.47 23.23
C SER A 206 -9.78 -29.39 24.41
N ALA A 207 -10.74 -29.00 25.25
CA ALA A 207 -11.22 -29.84 26.35
C ALA A 207 -11.84 -31.15 25.84
N TYR A 208 -12.62 -31.10 24.75
CA TYR A 208 -13.20 -32.28 24.12
C TYR A 208 -12.15 -33.18 23.48
N ALA A 209 -11.17 -32.61 22.76
CA ALA A 209 -10.10 -33.37 22.11
C ALA A 209 -9.18 -34.09 23.13
N ASN A 210 -9.05 -33.52 24.34
CA ASN A 210 -8.29 -34.12 25.44
C ASN A 210 -9.15 -35.01 26.36
N ALA A 211 -10.44 -35.14 26.10
CA ALA A 211 -11.32 -36.02 26.87
C ALA A 211 -10.87 -37.47 26.67
N ARG A 212 -10.79 -38.21 27.79
CA ARG A 212 -10.45 -39.64 27.77
C ARG A 212 -11.70 -40.46 27.96
N GLU A 213 -11.75 -41.61 27.30
CA GLU A 213 -12.77 -42.61 27.58
C GLU A 213 -12.58 -43.15 29.00
N ILE A 214 -13.67 -43.17 29.77
CA ILE A 214 -13.67 -43.60 31.17
C ILE A 214 -14.34 -44.97 31.26
N ASP A 215 -13.63 -45.95 31.81
CA ASP A 215 -14.22 -47.22 32.22
C ASP A 215 -14.97 -47.04 33.55
N VAL A 216 -16.28 -46.91 33.44
CA VAL A 216 -17.18 -46.69 34.58
C VAL A 216 -17.04 -47.78 35.65
N ALA A 217 -16.84 -49.05 35.25
CA ALA A 217 -16.73 -50.14 36.20
C ALA A 217 -15.42 -50.07 36.99
N ALA A 218 -14.31 -49.70 36.32
CA ALA A 218 -13.01 -49.52 36.94
C ALA A 218 -12.99 -48.31 37.90
N GLU A 219 -13.61 -47.19 37.52
CA GLU A 219 -13.69 -45.99 38.36
C GLU A 219 -14.57 -46.17 39.60
N ILE A 220 -15.66 -46.94 39.49
CA ILE A 220 -16.48 -47.32 40.65
C ILE A 220 -15.70 -48.25 41.58
N ALA A 221 -15.00 -49.25 41.03
CA ALA A 221 -14.17 -50.16 41.83
C ALA A 221 -13.02 -49.42 42.55
N ALA A 222 -12.51 -48.34 41.95
CA ALA A 222 -11.48 -47.49 42.54
C ALA A 222 -12.04 -46.42 43.50
N GLY A 223 -13.36 -46.36 43.70
CA GLY A 223 -14.03 -45.42 44.60
C GLY A 223 -14.06 -43.97 44.12
N ARG A 224 -13.70 -43.70 42.85
CA ARG A 224 -13.67 -42.36 42.25
C ARG A 224 -14.98 -41.99 41.53
N MET A 225 -15.86 -42.97 41.30
CA MET A 225 -17.21 -42.78 40.80
C MET A 225 -18.22 -43.57 41.63
N ARG A 226 -19.46 -43.07 41.70
CA ARG A 226 -20.57 -43.73 42.39
C ARG A 226 -21.85 -43.64 41.58
N GLN A 227 -22.63 -44.73 41.56
CA GLN A 227 -23.99 -44.70 41.04
C GLN A 227 -24.96 -44.40 42.19
N LEU A 228 -25.81 -43.40 42.00
CA LEU A 228 -26.87 -43.03 42.91
C LEU A 228 -28.07 -43.99 42.78
N GLU A 229 -28.95 -44.00 43.78
CA GLU A 229 -30.15 -44.86 43.80
C GLU A 229 -31.12 -44.58 42.63
N ASP A 230 -31.04 -43.39 42.05
CA ASP A 230 -31.82 -42.97 40.88
C ASP A 230 -31.18 -43.36 39.52
N GLY A 231 -30.05 -44.08 39.56
CA GLY A 231 -29.34 -44.57 38.38
C GLY A 231 -28.34 -43.59 37.78
N ARG A 232 -28.22 -42.36 38.30
CA ARG A 232 -27.23 -41.36 37.83
C ARG A 232 -25.84 -41.62 38.39
N TYR A 233 -24.82 -41.17 37.68
CA TYR A 233 -23.43 -41.28 38.10
C TYR A 233 -22.90 -39.93 38.62
N VAL A 234 -22.12 -40.00 39.69
CA VAL A 234 -21.37 -38.88 40.28
C VAL A 234 -19.89 -39.23 40.36
N THR A 235 -19.04 -38.23 40.20
CA THR A 235 -17.61 -38.34 40.53
C THR A 235 -17.40 -38.00 42.00
N VAL A 236 -16.54 -38.77 42.67
CA VAL A 236 -16.19 -38.57 44.08
C VAL A 236 -14.79 -37.96 44.12
N ASN A 237 -14.71 -36.72 44.57
CA ASN A 237 -13.46 -35.99 44.69
C ASN A 237 -12.61 -36.52 45.85
N PRO A 238 -11.29 -36.23 45.88
CA PRO A 238 -10.40 -36.67 46.95
C PRO A 238 -10.78 -36.17 48.36
N ASP A 239 -11.56 -35.09 48.44
CA ASP A 239 -12.09 -34.52 49.67
C ASP A 239 -13.44 -35.14 50.10
N GLY A 240 -13.93 -36.13 49.35
CA GLY A 240 -15.20 -36.82 49.59
C GLY A 240 -16.43 -36.06 49.08
N THR A 241 -16.26 -34.92 48.41
CA THR A 241 -17.37 -34.21 47.77
C THR A 241 -17.79 -34.91 46.47
N GLU A 242 -19.09 -34.85 46.17
CA GLU A 242 -19.66 -35.48 44.97
C GLU A 242 -20.00 -34.42 43.94
N ALA A 243 -19.53 -34.62 42.70
CA ALA A 243 -19.86 -33.78 41.57
C ALA A 243 -20.72 -34.55 40.56
N PRO A 244 -21.82 -33.97 40.05
CA PRO A 244 -22.64 -34.61 39.04
C PRO A 244 -21.88 -34.71 37.71
N ILE A 245 -22.05 -35.82 37.00
CA ILE A 245 -21.54 -35.98 35.65
C ILE A 245 -22.46 -35.25 34.68
N GLY A 246 -21.87 -34.43 33.81
CA GLY A 246 -22.61 -33.67 32.80
C GLY A 246 -23.34 -34.58 31.81
N THR A 247 -24.49 -34.13 31.29
CA THR A 247 -25.24 -34.84 30.25
C THR A 247 -24.83 -34.39 28.85
N ALA A 248 -25.16 -35.19 27.83
CA ALA A 248 -24.95 -34.80 26.44
C ALA A 248 -25.68 -33.48 26.09
N ALA A 249 -26.86 -33.24 26.67
CA ALA A 249 -27.61 -32.00 26.48
C ALA A 249 -26.89 -30.78 27.11
N GLN A 250 -26.21 -30.97 28.25
CA GLN A 250 -25.40 -29.90 28.86
C GLN A 250 -24.14 -29.60 28.06
N LEU A 251 -23.56 -30.62 27.41
CA LEU A 251 -22.45 -30.42 26.48
C LEU A 251 -22.89 -29.66 25.23
N GLU A 252 -24.01 -30.06 24.62
CA GLU A 252 -24.60 -29.35 23.47
C GLU A 252 -24.90 -27.89 23.80
N GLN A 253 -25.51 -27.63 24.96
CA GLN A 253 -25.75 -26.27 25.43
C GLN A 253 -24.44 -25.48 25.66
N ALA A 254 -23.37 -26.12 26.15
CA ALA A 254 -22.07 -25.46 26.28
C ALA A 254 -21.44 -25.10 24.91
N PHE A 255 -21.66 -25.92 23.87
CA PHE A 255 -21.25 -25.58 22.50
C PHE A 255 -22.03 -24.38 21.96
N ASP A 256 -23.35 -24.35 22.16
CA ASP A 256 -24.19 -23.23 21.72
C ASP A 256 -23.84 -21.92 22.45
N ASP A 257 -23.60 -22.00 23.76
CA ASP A 257 -23.23 -20.84 24.58
C ASP A 257 -21.84 -20.29 24.19
N ALA A 258 -20.87 -21.17 23.93
CA ALA A 258 -19.54 -20.80 23.46
C ALA A 258 -19.60 -20.12 22.08
N LEU A 259 -20.39 -20.67 21.16
CA LEU A 259 -20.60 -20.07 19.83
C LEU A 259 -21.25 -18.70 19.94
N ALA A 260 -22.30 -18.56 20.76
CA ALA A 260 -22.97 -17.28 20.98
C ALA A 260 -22.07 -16.24 21.66
N ALA A 261 -21.14 -16.66 22.54
CA ALA A 261 -20.15 -15.78 23.16
C ALA A 261 -19.14 -15.27 22.14
N ASP A 262 -18.60 -16.16 21.30
CA ASP A 262 -17.68 -15.80 20.22
C ASP A 262 -18.35 -14.87 19.20
N ASP A 263 -19.61 -15.13 18.82
CA ASP A 263 -20.39 -14.28 17.92
C ASP A 263 -20.59 -12.86 18.47
N ARG A 264 -20.90 -12.73 19.78
CA ARG A 264 -21.04 -11.42 20.44
C ARG A 264 -19.72 -10.65 20.43
N LYS A 265 -18.62 -11.31 20.79
CA LYS A 265 -17.27 -10.72 20.82
C LYS A 265 -16.84 -10.27 19.41
N ALA A 266 -17.09 -11.11 18.41
CA ALA A 266 -16.83 -10.78 17.01
C ALA A 266 -17.69 -9.60 16.51
N ALA A 267 -18.95 -9.51 16.92
CA ALA A 267 -19.84 -8.40 16.59
C ALA A 267 -19.39 -7.09 17.24
N GLU A 268 -18.96 -7.12 18.51
CA GLU A 268 -18.40 -5.96 19.22
C GLU A 268 -17.11 -5.46 18.58
N GLU A 269 -16.18 -6.37 18.26
CA GLU A 269 -14.96 -6.02 17.52
C GLU A 269 -15.26 -5.46 16.13
N GLN A 270 -16.27 -6.01 15.43
CA GLN A 270 -16.70 -5.51 14.14
C GLN A 270 -17.28 -4.10 14.26
N ALA A 271 -18.10 -3.84 15.27
CA ALA A 271 -18.66 -2.52 15.53
C ALA A 271 -17.56 -1.50 15.86
N ALA A 272 -16.58 -1.87 16.68
CA ALA A 272 -15.44 -1.03 17.01
C ALA A 272 -14.59 -0.69 15.78
N ARG A 273 -14.22 -1.70 14.97
CA ARG A 273 -13.45 -1.48 13.74
C ARG A 273 -14.21 -0.66 12.70
N ARG A 274 -15.53 -0.86 12.57
CA ARG A 274 -16.38 -0.02 11.71
C ARG A 274 -16.39 1.43 12.19
N ALA A 275 -16.54 1.66 13.50
CA ALA A 275 -16.52 3.00 14.06
C ALA A 275 -15.16 3.70 13.85
N GLU A 276 -14.04 2.99 14.04
CA GLU A 276 -12.69 3.48 13.73
C GLU A 276 -12.52 3.82 12.25
N TRP A 277 -12.94 2.92 11.36
CA TRP A 277 -12.90 3.14 9.92
C TRP A 277 -13.79 4.33 9.50
N GLU A 278 -15.00 4.46 10.05
CA GLU A 278 -15.89 5.61 9.79
C GLU A 278 -15.28 6.92 10.28
N GLN A 279 -14.57 6.90 11.41
CA GLN A 279 -13.85 8.07 11.91
C GLN A 279 -12.68 8.42 10.98
N GLU A 280 -11.87 7.45 10.57
CA GLU A 280 -10.78 7.66 9.62
C GLU A 280 -11.30 8.23 8.29
N MET A 281 -12.41 7.70 7.78
CA MET A 281 -13.06 8.20 6.56
C MET A 281 -13.57 9.64 6.72
N ARG A 282 -14.13 10.01 7.89
CA ARG A 282 -14.53 11.38 8.21
C ARG A 282 -13.32 12.34 8.26
N GLU A 283 -12.20 11.91 8.82
CA GLU A 283 -10.96 12.69 8.86
C GLU A 283 -10.36 12.87 7.45
N ARG A 284 -10.35 11.81 6.63
CA ARG A 284 -9.91 11.86 5.23
C ARG A 284 -10.74 12.85 4.38
N LYS A 285 -12.05 12.95 4.63
CA LYS A 285 -12.93 13.93 3.97
C LYS A 285 -12.62 15.38 4.36
N ARG A 286 -12.18 15.63 5.60
CA ARG A 286 -11.93 16.99 6.10
C ARG A 286 -10.57 17.58 5.70
N GLY A 287 -9.55 16.74 5.46
CA GLY A 287 -8.16 17.20 5.37
C GLY A 287 -7.61 17.56 3.98
N GLY A 288 -8.40 17.50 2.90
CA GLY A 288 -7.85 17.36 1.55
C GLY A 288 -8.05 18.47 0.52
N ARG A 289 -8.97 19.42 0.73
CA ARG A 289 -9.37 20.37 -0.33
C ARG A 289 -9.20 21.80 0.17
N LEU A 290 -8.45 22.61 -0.58
CA LEU A 290 -8.24 24.04 -0.26
C LEU A 290 -9.52 24.85 -0.49
N PHE A 291 -10.35 24.41 -1.43
CA PHE A 291 -11.65 25.01 -1.73
C PHE A 291 -12.77 24.06 -1.32
N SER A 292 -12.97 23.85 -0.01
CA SER A 292 -14.26 23.31 0.44
C SER A 292 -15.33 24.34 0.12
N ARG A 293 -16.35 23.99 -0.70
CA ARG A 293 -17.61 24.74 -0.66
C ARG A 293 -18.12 24.61 0.76
N GLY A 294 -18.03 25.70 1.52
CA GLY A 294 -18.72 25.81 2.79
C GLY A 294 -20.19 25.57 2.52
N GLU A 295 -20.77 24.60 3.22
CA GLU A 295 -22.20 24.62 3.53
C GLU A 295 -22.48 25.76 4.51
#